data_AF-A0A430FJ26-F1
#
_entry.id   AF-A0A430FJ26-F1
#
_cell.length_a   1.000
_cell.length_b   1.000
_cell.length_c   1.000
_cell.angle_alpha   90.00
_cell.angle_beta   90.00
_cell.angle_gamma   90.00
#
_symmetry.space_group_name_H-M   'P 1'
#
loop_
_entity.id
_entity.type
_entity.pdbx_description
1 polymer ?
#
loop_
_entity_poly.entity_id
_entity_poly.type
_entity_poly.pdbx_seq_one_letter_code
_entity_poly.pdbx_strand_id
1 'polypeptide(L)'
;MQTRYWFDRGTAQEHASGSGQYTSSSPTRHATWHKALQTVAFTGALCLMLSACSAPRIDGRAESEQQPSACETAYYAAESNTSVMATDSGAPMLMRFFAAQSATQQWVDVAGYCAHRFAEGTLRSAQAEYTASILGNKLDITPASRASSLEGITALHADADALGGMAVAEDRAGFVIEVLAARKVDGASLALSDDHKTAGQLLFSLSKASKDPRSKVYDVRGILAHPDTMTDSATGLSARTVAVAEITCAREELSAMTAETSENTADSDAADRTHTDSVDTAASSADTSASSTDTSLGATTAAANTQRSKTLRTLSDLVASRISLAFTYGYPAFDHALFS
;
A
#
# COMPACT_ATOMS: atom_id res chain seq x y z
N MET A 1 -37.14 29.32 -44.17
CA MET A 1 -38.35 28.48 -44.27
C MET A 1 -38.25 27.44 -43.17
N GLN A 2 -38.79 27.68 -41.96
CA GLN A 2 -40.15 27.31 -41.50
C GLN A 2 -40.44 25.81 -41.72
N THR A 3 -40.73 24.98 -40.71
CA THR A 3 -41.82 25.16 -39.70
C THR A 3 -41.56 24.43 -38.37
N ARG A 4 -42.10 25.03 -37.29
CA ARG A 4 -42.32 24.51 -35.92
C ARG A 4 -43.66 23.74 -35.84
N TYR A 5 -43.90 22.98 -34.76
CA TYR A 5 -45.10 22.90 -33.87
C TYR A 5 -44.86 21.72 -32.88
N TRP A 6 -44.77 21.76 -31.53
CA TRP A 6 -45.46 22.38 -30.38
C TRP A 6 -46.74 21.68 -29.84
N PHE A 7 -46.80 21.61 -28.50
CA PHE A 7 -47.90 21.40 -27.52
C PHE A 7 -48.31 19.96 -27.10
N ASP A 8 -48.73 19.63 -25.85
CA ASP A 8 -48.57 20.10 -24.44
C ASP A 8 -49.52 19.23 -23.56
N ARG A 9 -49.20 19.15 -22.25
CA ARG A 9 -50.06 19.03 -21.04
C ARG A 9 -51.16 17.96 -20.84
N GLY A 10 -51.18 17.42 -19.60
CA GLY A 10 -52.37 16.88 -18.94
C GLY A 10 -52.12 16.35 -17.52
N THR A 11 -52.39 17.17 -16.52
CA THR A 11 -52.38 16.92 -15.05
C THR A 11 -53.71 16.40 -14.50
N ALA A 12 -53.69 15.95 -13.23
CA ALA A 12 -54.80 15.75 -12.27
C ALA A 12 -55.48 14.36 -12.31
N GLN A 13 -56.01 13.75 -11.24
CA GLN A 13 -56.40 14.26 -9.91
C GLN A 13 -56.64 13.08 -8.94
N GLU A 14 -56.64 13.40 -7.65
CA GLU A 14 -57.00 12.61 -6.47
C GLU A 14 -58.37 11.90 -6.55
N HIS A 15 -58.54 10.81 -5.78
CA HIS A 15 -59.75 10.61 -4.98
C HIS A 15 -59.47 9.69 -3.78
N ALA A 16 -59.70 10.25 -2.60
CA ALA A 16 -59.78 9.57 -1.31
C ALA A 16 -61.15 8.88 -1.12
N SER A 17 -61.20 7.84 -0.28
CA SER A 17 -62.14 7.68 0.85
C SER A 17 -62.19 6.21 1.29
N GLY A 18 -62.20 5.96 2.60
CA GLY A 18 -62.47 4.62 3.13
C GLY A 18 -61.97 4.34 4.55
N SER A 19 -62.47 5.10 5.51
CA SER A 19 -62.31 4.97 6.97
C SER A 19 -62.61 3.59 7.56
N GLY A 20 -61.86 3.21 8.60
CA GLY A 20 -62.21 2.15 9.54
C GLY A 20 -61.29 2.12 10.76
N GLN A 21 -61.59 2.94 11.77
CA GLN A 21 -60.96 2.90 13.09
C GLN A 21 -61.56 1.75 13.92
N TYR A 22 -60.71 0.97 14.60
CA TYR A 22 -61.08 0.35 15.88
C TYR A 22 -59.89 0.41 16.85
N THR A 23 -60.25 0.68 18.10
CA THR A 23 -59.47 1.20 19.20
C THR A 23 -58.94 0.12 20.14
N SER A 24 -57.88 0.49 20.87
CA SER A 24 -57.42 -0.06 22.16
C SER A 24 -56.81 -1.48 22.08
N SER A 25 -55.82 -1.89 22.86
CA SER A 25 -55.29 -1.43 24.15
C SER A 25 -53.93 -2.13 24.35
N SER A 26 -52.99 -1.49 25.04
CA SER A 26 -51.83 -2.19 25.60
C SER A 26 -52.25 -2.99 26.84
N PRO A 27 -51.54 -4.08 27.17
CA PRO A 27 -50.78 -3.99 28.42
C PRO A 27 -49.38 -4.65 28.37
N THR A 28 -48.50 -4.06 29.15
CA THR A 28 -47.22 -4.57 29.64
C THR A 28 -47.35 -5.91 30.39
N ARG A 29 -46.33 -6.79 30.31
CA ARG A 29 -45.57 -7.34 31.48
C ARG A 29 -44.59 -8.48 31.09
N HIS A 30 -43.33 -8.24 31.43
CA HIS A 30 -42.29 -9.09 32.04
C HIS A 30 -42.30 -10.63 31.90
N ALA A 31 -41.05 -11.12 31.69
CA ALA A 31 -40.46 -12.38 32.13
C ALA A 31 -40.88 -13.64 31.34
N THR A 32 -39.94 -14.39 30.74
CA THR A 32 -38.97 -15.17 31.51
C THR A 32 -37.87 -15.67 30.58
N TRP A 33 -36.64 -15.30 30.94
CA TRP A 33 -35.43 -16.05 30.61
C TRP A 33 -35.48 -17.39 31.37
N HIS A 34 -34.63 -18.35 30.98
CA HIS A 34 -34.55 -19.73 31.50
C HIS A 34 -35.43 -20.74 30.74
N LYS A 35 -34.95 -21.19 29.57
CA LYS A 35 -35.06 -22.60 29.08
C LYS A 35 -34.41 -22.79 27.69
N ALA A 36 -33.18 -22.31 27.52
CA ALA A 36 -32.37 -22.64 26.34
C ALA A 36 -30.90 -22.93 26.71
N LEU A 37 -30.70 -23.61 27.85
CA LEU A 37 -29.37 -23.92 28.37
C LEU A 37 -29.26 -25.39 28.80
N GLN A 38 -29.75 -26.35 27.99
CA GLN A 38 -29.56 -27.79 28.28
C GLN A 38 -29.33 -28.69 27.06
N THR A 39 -29.07 -28.16 25.86
CA THR A 39 -28.83 -28.98 24.64
C THR A 39 -27.56 -28.59 23.87
N VAL A 40 -26.47 -28.27 24.57
CA VAL A 40 -25.13 -28.12 23.96
C VAL A 40 -24.08 -29.04 24.62
N ALA A 41 -24.43 -29.74 25.69
CA ALA A 41 -23.45 -30.48 26.51
C ALA A 41 -23.04 -31.88 25.97
N PHE A 42 -23.59 -32.37 24.86
CA PHE A 42 -23.28 -33.72 24.36
C PHE A 42 -22.57 -33.80 22.99
N THR A 43 -22.33 -32.67 22.33
CA THR A 43 -21.52 -32.59 21.09
C THR A 43 -20.16 -31.91 21.28
N GLY A 44 -19.80 -31.57 22.53
CA GLY A 44 -18.49 -30.99 22.88
C GLY A 44 -17.44 -32.00 23.37
N ALA A 45 -17.82 -33.25 23.61
CA ALA A 45 -16.94 -34.24 24.28
C ALA A 45 -16.22 -35.22 23.34
N LEU A 46 -16.43 -35.14 22.01
CA LEU A 46 -15.81 -36.08 21.05
C LEU A 46 -14.74 -35.46 20.13
N CYS A 47 -14.51 -34.14 20.18
CA CYS A 47 -13.47 -33.47 19.35
C CYS A 47 -12.21 -33.05 20.11
N LEU A 48 -12.04 -33.43 21.39
CA LEU A 48 -10.90 -32.99 22.22
C LEU A 48 -9.76 -34.01 22.37
N MET A 49 -9.70 -35.06 21.55
CA MET A 49 -8.68 -36.12 21.67
C MET A 49 -7.77 -36.27 20.43
N LEU A 50 -7.61 -35.23 19.61
CA LEU A 50 -6.63 -35.20 18.51
C LEU A 50 -5.50 -34.16 18.69
N SER A 51 -5.37 -33.53 19.86
CA SER A 51 -4.23 -32.64 20.17
C SER A 51 -3.14 -33.36 20.99
N ALA A 52 -2.54 -34.39 20.41
CA ALA A 52 -1.24 -34.96 20.81
C ALA A 52 -0.79 -35.84 19.62
N CYS A 53 0.24 -35.52 18.84
CA CYS A 53 1.58 -35.08 19.21
C CYS A 53 2.14 -34.07 18.20
N SER A 54 2.23 -32.80 18.57
CA SER A 54 3.37 -31.98 18.14
C SER A 54 4.32 -31.94 19.33
N ALA A 55 5.24 -32.92 19.38
CA ALA A 55 6.40 -32.76 20.25
C ALA A 55 7.05 -31.40 19.89
N PRO A 56 7.43 -30.56 20.87
CA PRO A 56 8.22 -29.38 20.55
C PRO A 56 9.50 -29.89 19.91
N ARG A 57 9.60 -29.71 18.59
CA ARG A 57 10.85 -29.94 17.89
C ARG A 57 11.77 -28.87 18.43
N ILE A 58 12.72 -29.28 19.26
CA ILE A 58 13.89 -28.46 19.53
C ILE A 58 14.63 -28.50 18.21
N ASP A 59 14.42 -27.48 17.38
CA ASP A 59 15.21 -27.32 16.16
C ASP A 59 16.68 -27.39 16.60
N GLY A 60 17.44 -28.29 15.99
CA GLY A 60 18.88 -28.32 16.23
C GLY A 60 19.45 -26.96 15.86
N ARG A 61 20.56 -26.56 16.48
CA ARG A 61 21.21 -25.26 16.21
C ARG A 61 21.35 -24.94 14.70
N ALA A 62 21.56 -25.98 13.88
CA ALA A 62 21.61 -25.90 12.42
C ALA A 62 20.26 -25.63 11.70
N GLU A 63 19.12 -26.09 12.23
CA GLU A 63 17.78 -25.83 11.67
C GLU A 63 17.23 -24.47 12.12
N SER A 64 17.58 -24.01 13.33
CA SER A 64 17.29 -22.63 13.78
C SER A 64 18.14 -21.58 13.07
N GLU A 65 19.34 -21.94 12.61
CA GLU A 65 20.22 -21.10 11.78
C GLU A 65 19.79 -21.06 10.29
N GLN A 66 18.78 -21.85 9.88
CA GLN A 66 18.32 -21.96 8.49
C GLN A 66 16.91 -21.41 8.22
N GLN A 67 16.22 -20.82 9.21
CA GLN A 67 14.93 -20.18 8.92
C GLN A 67 15.18 -18.82 8.23
N PRO A 68 14.72 -18.65 6.98
CA PRO A 68 14.88 -17.38 6.28
C PRO A 68 14.15 -16.28 7.04
N SER A 69 14.73 -15.08 7.07
CA SER A 69 14.08 -13.92 7.69
C SER A 69 12.74 -13.60 6.99
N ALA A 70 11.88 -12.80 7.62
CA ALA A 70 10.63 -12.36 6.99
C ALA A 70 10.89 -11.62 5.66
N CYS A 71 11.95 -10.81 5.63
CA CYS A 71 12.42 -10.12 4.42
C CYS A 71 12.85 -11.12 3.34
N GLU A 72 13.70 -12.09 3.70
CA GLU A 72 14.20 -13.10 2.75
C GLU A 72 13.08 -13.99 2.21
N THR A 73 12.15 -14.40 3.07
CA THR A 73 10.96 -15.16 2.68
C THR A 73 10.09 -14.38 1.70
N ALA A 74 9.82 -13.09 1.99
CA ALA A 74 9.05 -12.22 1.10
C ALA A 74 9.75 -12.06 -0.26
N TYR A 75 11.07 -11.92 -0.26
CA TYR A 75 11.83 -11.80 -1.49
C TYR A 75 11.77 -13.06 -2.35
N TYR A 76 12.04 -14.25 -1.81
CA TYR A 76 11.96 -15.48 -2.59
C TYR A 76 10.56 -15.75 -3.12
N ALA A 77 9.52 -15.40 -2.35
CA ALA A 77 8.14 -15.48 -2.82
C ALA A 77 7.91 -14.59 -4.05
N ALA A 78 8.33 -13.32 -3.97
CA ALA A 78 8.20 -12.35 -5.05
C ALA A 78 8.98 -12.75 -6.31
N GLU A 79 10.21 -13.25 -6.15
CA GLU A 79 11.07 -13.67 -7.26
C GLU A 79 10.50 -14.90 -7.98
N SER A 80 9.96 -15.86 -7.23
CA SER A 80 9.30 -17.05 -7.79
C SER A 80 8.18 -16.68 -8.75
N ASN A 81 7.25 -15.80 -8.35
CA ASN A 81 6.18 -15.35 -9.25
C ASN A 81 6.67 -14.44 -10.39
N THR A 82 7.71 -13.65 -10.15
CA THR A 82 8.35 -12.84 -11.20
C THR A 82 8.89 -13.72 -12.32
N SER A 83 9.54 -14.84 -11.98
CA SER A 83 10.04 -15.81 -12.95
C SER A 83 8.94 -16.45 -13.79
N VAL A 84 7.77 -16.74 -13.19
CA VAL A 84 6.61 -17.28 -13.91
C VAL A 84 5.98 -16.24 -14.83
N MET A 85 5.88 -14.99 -14.38
CA MET A 85 5.29 -13.87 -15.12
C MET A 85 6.08 -13.51 -16.40
N ALA A 86 7.39 -13.74 -16.40
CA ALA A 86 8.31 -13.41 -17.48
C ALA A 86 7.85 -13.93 -18.85
N THR A 87 8.21 -13.22 -19.92
CA THR A 87 7.71 -13.53 -21.28
C THR A 87 8.31 -14.81 -21.85
N ASP A 88 9.51 -15.16 -21.42
CA ASP A 88 10.29 -16.32 -21.80
C ASP A 88 10.11 -17.51 -20.84
N SER A 89 9.23 -17.41 -19.82
CA SER A 89 9.01 -18.49 -18.83
C SER A 89 8.40 -19.76 -19.42
N GLY A 90 7.85 -19.70 -20.64
CA GLY A 90 7.09 -20.79 -21.25
C GLY A 90 5.72 -21.05 -20.59
N ALA A 91 5.36 -20.27 -19.55
CA ALA A 91 4.08 -20.44 -18.85
C ALA A 91 2.89 -19.94 -19.71
N PRO A 92 1.73 -20.61 -19.65
CA PRO A 92 0.50 -20.13 -20.30
C PRO A 92 0.10 -18.72 -19.84
N MET A 93 -0.53 -17.95 -20.72
CA MET A 93 -0.91 -16.54 -20.45
C MET A 93 -1.72 -16.37 -19.15
N LEU A 94 -2.66 -17.28 -18.88
CA LEU A 94 -3.48 -17.25 -17.66
C LEU A 94 -2.63 -17.46 -16.39
N MET A 95 -1.66 -18.37 -16.43
CA MET A 95 -0.73 -18.58 -15.31
C MET A 95 0.15 -17.35 -15.09
N ARG A 96 0.65 -16.75 -16.17
CA ARG A 96 1.43 -15.51 -16.11
C ARG A 96 0.63 -14.35 -15.52
N PHE A 97 -0.65 -14.26 -15.83
CA PHE A 97 -1.55 -13.25 -15.29
C PHE A 97 -1.71 -13.39 -13.77
N PHE A 98 -1.98 -14.60 -13.28
CA PHE A 98 -2.08 -14.83 -11.83
C PHE A 98 -0.75 -14.65 -11.11
N ALA A 99 0.36 -15.10 -11.72
CA ALA A 99 1.70 -14.84 -11.20
C ALA A 99 1.99 -13.34 -11.10
N ALA A 100 1.59 -12.55 -12.11
CA ALA A 100 1.71 -11.10 -12.08
C ALA A 100 0.90 -10.48 -10.94
N GLN A 101 -0.36 -10.89 -10.74
CA GLN A 101 -1.18 -10.40 -9.62
C GLN A 101 -0.59 -10.76 -8.26
N SER A 102 -0.05 -11.97 -8.10
CA SER A 102 0.63 -12.39 -6.87
C SER A 102 1.93 -11.62 -6.66
N ALA A 103 2.72 -11.42 -7.71
CA ALA A 103 3.97 -10.66 -7.65
C ALA A 103 3.73 -9.20 -7.22
N THR A 104 2.64 -8.55 -7.66
CA THR A 104 2.30 -7.19 -7.21
C THR A 104 2.29 -7.08 -5.68
N GLN A 105 1.55 -7.96 -5.00
CA GLN A 105 1.43 -7.93 -3.54
C GLN A 105 2.71 -8.41 -2.84
N GLN A 106 3.39 -9.42 -3.40
CA GLN A 106 4.62 -9.95 -2.81
C GLN A 106 5.78 -8.95 -2.86
N TRP A 107 5.87 -8.14 -3.92
CA TRP A 107 6.84 -7.06 -4.00
C TRP A 107 6.51 -5.89 -3.05
N VAL A 108 5.22 -5.64 -2.77
CA VAL A 108 4.80 -4.73 -1.68
C VAL A 108 5.21 -5.28 -0.32
N ASP A 109 5.11 -6.60 -0.10
CA ASP A 109 5.64 -7.24 1.11
C ASP A 109 7.17 -7.12 1.22
N VAL A 110 7.91 -7.22 0.10
CA VAL A 110 9.34 -6.91 0.07
C VAL A 110 9.60 -5.48 0.52
N ALA A 111 8.86 -4.50 0.00
CA ALA A 111 9.01 -3.10 0.43
C ALA A 111 8.66 -2.91 1.92
N GLY A 112 7.70 -3.68 2.44
CA GLY A 112 7.26 -3.63 3.84
C GLY A 112 8.22 -4.29 4.84
N TYR A 113 8.83 -5.42 4.47
CA TYR A 113 9.70 -6.21 5.34
C TYR A 113 11.20 -5.95 5.13
N CYS A 114 11.60 -5.52 3.93
CA CYS A 114 12.99 -5.24 3.56
C CYS A 114 13.20 -3.74 3.36
N ALA A 115 13.43 -2.97 4.43
CA ALA A 115 13.59 -1.51 4.33
C ALA A 115 14.68 -1.10 3.31
N HIS A 116 15.81 -1.80 3.28
CA HIS A 116 16.90 -1.56 2.32
C HIS A 116 16.53 -1.87 0.85
N ARG A 117 15.40 -2.55 0.61
CA ARG A 117 14.86 -2.87 -0.72
C ARG A 117 13.49 -2.25 -0.94
N PHE A 118 13.19 -1.18 -0.19
CA PHE A 118 11.94 -0.44 -0.34
C PHE A 118 11.72 -0.02 -1.80
N ALA A 119 12.69 0.68 -2.39
CA ALA A 119 12.61 1.14 -3.77
C ALA A 119 12.47 -0.03 -4.77
N GLU A 120 13.22 -1.11 -4.58
CA GLU A 120 13.13 -2.28 -5.45
C GLU A 120 11.76 -2.95 -5.37
N GLY A 121 11.25 -3.19 -4.16
CA GLY A 121 9.92 -3.74 -3.95
C GLY A 121 8.83 -2.85 -4.57
N THR A 122 8.92 -1.53 -4.39
CA THR A 122 7.98 -0.59 -4.99
C THR A 122 8.00 -0.65 -6.52
N LEU A 123 9.18 -0.54 -7.14
CA LEU A 123 9.34 -0.55 -8.61
C LEU A 123 8.89 -1.89 -9.21
N ARG A 124 9.31 -3.01 -8.63
CA ARG A 124 8.93 -4.35 -9.09
C ARG A 124 7.44 -4.63 -8.93
N SER A 125 6.82 -4.11 -7.86
CA SER A 125 5.37 -4.22 -7.68
C SER A 125 4.61 -3.50 -8.80
N ALA A 126 5.07 -2.32 -9.21
CA ALA A 126 4.46 -1.56 -10.31
C ALA A 126 4.67 -2.27 -11.67
N GLN A 127 5.86 -2.84 -11.91
CA GLN A 127 6.12 -3.66 -13.11
C GLN A 127 5.18 -4.88 -13.17
N ALA A 128 4.95 -5.55 -12.04
CA ALA A 128 4.05 -6.69 -11.94
C ALA A 128 2.59 -6.29 -12.20
N GLU A 129 2.14 -5.18 -11.63
CA GLU A 129 0.79 -4.62 -11.85
C GLU A 129 0.55 -4.24 -13.32
N TYR A 130 1.53 -3.59 -13.95
CA TYR A 130 1.47 -3.24 -15.36
C TYR A 130 1.42 -4.48 -16.25
N THR A 131 2.22 -5.50 -15.93
CA THR A 131 2.19 -6.78 -16.63
C THR A 131 0.84 -7.48 -16.44
N ALA A 132 0.28 -7.49 -15.24
CA ALA A 132 -1.05 -8.02 -14.94
C ALA A 132 -2.12 -7.30 -15.77
N SER A 133 -2.01 -5.98 -15.95
CA SER A 133 -2.93 -5.18 -16.76
C SER A 133 -2.83 -5.52 -18.25
N ILE A 134 -1.62 -5.65 -18.80
CA ILE A 134 -1.41 -6.08 -20.20
C ILE A 134 -2.00 -7.46 -20.45
N LEU A 135 -1.76 -8.41 -19.54
CA LEU A 135 -2.26 -9.77 -19.67
C LEU A 135 -3.77 -9.84 -19.46
N GLY A 136 -4.29 -9.10 -18.48
CA GLY A 136 -5.73 -8.98 -18.22
C GLY A 136 -6.49 -8.47 -19.43
N ASN A 137 -6.00 -7.41 -20.08
CA ASN A 137 -6.59 -6.89 -21.32
C ASN A 137 -6.62 -7.92 -22.45
N LYS A 138 -5.61 -8.79 -22.55
CA LYS A 138 -5.58 -9.87 -23.57
C LYS A 138 -6.54 -11.01 -23.23
N LEU A 139 -6.82 -11.22 -21.95
CA LEU A 139 -7.68 -12.26 -21.43
C LEU A 139 -9.13 -11.80 -21.21
N ASP A 140 -9.42 -10.51 -21.40
CA ASP A 140 -10.68 -9.86 -21.02
C ASP A 140 -10.99 -10.00 -19.52
N ILE A 141 -9.95 -9.87 -18.68
CA ILE A 141 -10.02 -9.93 -17.22
C ILE A 141 -9.52 -8.61 -16.63
N THR A 142 -10.32 -7.98 -15.78
CA THR A 142 -9.91 -6.80 -15.02
C THR A 142 -9.01 -7.21 -13.86
N PRO A 143 -7.74 -6.73 -13.78
CA PRO A 143 -6.87 -7.00 -12.64
C PRO A 143 -7.39 -6.29 -11.38
N ALA A 144 -6.96 -6.76 -10.20
CA ALA A 144 -7.18 -6.03 -8.96
C ALA A 144 -6.54 -4.64 -9.04
N SER A 145 -7.26 -3.59 -8.62
CA SER A 145 -6.73 -2.24 -8.55
C SER A 145 -5.95 -2.03 -7.26
N ARG A 146 -4.79 -1.37 -7.36
CA ARG A 146 -4.03 -0.91 -6.20
C ARG A 146 -4.74 0.25 -5.49
N ALA A 147 -4.53 0.39 -4.18
CA ALA A 147 -4.88 1.61 -3.47
C ALA A 147 -3.93 2.75 -3.87
N SER A 148 -4.47 3.85 -4.40
CA SER A 148 -3.71 5.05 -4.79
C SER A 148 -3.95 6.25 -3.85
N SER A 149 -4.78 6.07 -2.82
CA SER A 149 -5.22 7.14 -1.92
C SER A 149 -4.81 6.85 -0.48
N LEU A 150 -4.48 7.92 0.24
CA LEU A 150 -4.18 7.90 1.68
C LEU A 150 -5.42 8.16 2.55
N GLU A 151 -6.61 8.22 1.95
CA GLU A 151 -7.85 8.47 2.67
C GLU A 151 -8.11 7.42 3.76
N GLY A 152 -8.57 7.90 4.92
CA GLY A 152 -8.85 7.06 6.09
C GLY A 152 -7.61 6.66 6.90
N ILE A 153 -6.40 7.00 6.44
CA ILE A 153 -5.18 6.82 7.22
C ILE A 153 -5.08 7.93 8.26
N THR A 154 -4.92 7.54 9.53
CA THR A 154 -4.83 8.48 10.66
C THR A 154 -3.40 8.68 11.17
N ALA A 155 -2.49 7.77 10.84
CA ALA A 155 -1.09 7.85 11.20
C ALA A 155 -0.22 7.03 10.23
N LEU A 156 0.95 7.57 9.91
CA LEU A 156 2.06 6.86 9.27
C LEU A 156 3.26 6.90 10.23
N HIS A 157 3.98 5.80 10.33
CA HIS A 157 5.18 5.68 11.14
C HIS A 157 6.42 5.80 10.24
N ALA A 158 6.60 7.00 9.69
CA ALA A 158 7.71 7.42 8.86
C ALA A 158 8.19 8.81 9.34
N ASP A 159 9.39 9.19 8.93
CA ASP A 159 9.98 10.47 9.32
C ASP A 159 9.22 11.67 8.72
N ALA A 160 9.17 12.78 9.46
CA ALA A 160 8.44 13.97 9.04
C ALA A 160 9.05 14.62 7.78
N ASP A 161 10.38 14.59 7.63
CA ASP A 161 11.08 15.11 6.45
C ASP A 161 10.89 14.18 5.25
N ALA A 162 10.83 12.86 5.46
CA ALA A 162 10.50 11.90 4.40
C ALA A 162 9.07 12.14 3.85
N LEU A 163 8.07 12.22 4.74
CA LEU A 163 6.69 12.53 4.35
C LEU A 163 6.55 13.94 3.75
N GLY A 164 7.33 14.90 4.25
CA GLY A 164 7.41 16.25 3.68
C GLY A 164 8.00 16.26 2.27
N GLY A 165 9.05 15.48 2.02
CA GLY A 165 9.66 15.30 0.70
C GLY A 165 8.69 14.68 -0.31
N MET A 166 7.97 13.63 0.10
CA MET A 166 6.91 13.03 -0.73
C MET A 166 5.80 14.05 -1.02
N ALA A 167 5.38 14.84 -0.02
CA ALA A 167 4.36 15.87 -0.22
C ALA A 167 4.78 16.94 -1.24
N VAL A 168 6.07 17.28 -1.31
CA VAL A 168 6.63 18.19 -2.33
C VAL A 168 6.59 17.56 -3.72
N ALA A 169 6.93 16.28 -3.84
CA ALA A 169 6.88 15.56 -5.10
C ALA A 169 5.45 15.52 -5.66
N GLU A 170 4.48 15.14 -4.84
CA GLU A 170 3.06 15.08 -5.21
C GLU A 170 2.51 16.45 -5.62
N ASP A 171 2.83 17.52 -4.87
CA ASP A 171 2.36 18.87 -5.19
C ASP A 171 2.94 19.39 -6.51
N ARG A 172 4.22 19.12 -6.76
CA ARG A 172 4.87 19.45 -8.04
C ARG A 172 4.21 18.70 -9.20
N ALA A 173 3.99 17.40 -9.06
CA ALA A 173 3.34 16.57 -10.08
C ALA A 173 1.93 17.07 -10.37
N GLY A 174 1.12 17.31 -9.33
CA GLY A 174 -0.22 17.88 -9.45
C GLY A 174 -0.24 19.21 -10.21
N PHE A 175 0.72 20.10 -9.94
CA PHE A 175 0.86 21.34 -10.69
C PHE A 175 1.19 21.11 -12.17
N VAL A 176 2.13 20.20 -12.49
CA VAL A 176 2.47 19.86 -13.89
C VAL A 176 1.23 19.33 -14.62
N ILE A 177 0.52 18.38 -14.00
CA ILE A 177 -0.69 17.79 -14.58
C ILE A 177 -1.78 18.84 -14.78
N GLU A 178 -1.97 19.78 -13.85
CA GLU A 178 -2.94 20.88 -13.98
C GLU A 178 -2.63 21.77 -15.20
N VAL A 179 -1.37 22.16 -15.37
CA VAL A 179 -0.93 22.98 -16.52
C VAL A 179 -1.15 22.23 -17.83
N LEU A 180 -0.83 20.93 -17.88
CA LEU A 180 -1.03 20.09 -19.05
C LEU A 180 -2.52 19.85 -19.36
N ALA A 181 -3.36 19.69 -18.32
CA ALA A 181 -4.80 19.56 -18.44
C ALA A 181 -5.44 20.84 -19.00
N ALA A 182 -4.99 22.02 -18.54
CA ALA A 182 -5.42 23.31 -19.09
C ALA A 182 -5.08 23.45 -20.58
N ARG A 183 -3.98 22.83 -21.03
CA ARG A 183 -3.57 22.75 -22.44
C ARG A 183 -4.24 21.62 -23.23
N LYS A 184 -5.07 20.80 -22.58
CA LYS A 184 -5.76 19.64 -23.18
C LYS A 184 -4.79 18.59 -23.73
N VAL A 185 -3.68 18.36 -23.05
CA VAL A 185 -2.75 17.27 -23.37
C VAL A 185 -3.39 15.93 -23.00
N ASP A 186 -3.37 14.97 -23.91
CA ASP A 186 -3.99 13.66 -23.69
C ASP A 186 -3.39 12.96 -22.46
N GLY A 187 -4.24 12.43 -21.59
CA GLY A 187 -3.82 11.76 -20.35
C GLY A 187 -3.64 12.70 -19.16
N ALA A 188 -3.55 14.02 -19.35
CA ALA A 188 -3.65 14.98 -18.25
C ALA A 188 -5.11 15.33 -17.96
N SER A 189 -5.50 15.33 -16.69
CA SER A 189 -6.84 15.73 -16.27
C SER A 189 -6.82 16.52 -14.96
N LEU A 190 -7.84 17.34 -14.74
CA LEU A 190 -7.99 18.04 -13.45
C LEU A 190 -8.16 17.05 -12.30
N ALA A 191 -8.88 15.94 -12.52
CA ALA A 191 -9.04 14.89 -11.52
C ALA A 191 -7.68 14.30 -11.09
N LEU A 192 -6.81 13.96 -12.06
CA LEU A 192 -5.47 13.45 -11.76
C LEU A 192 -4.62 14.49 -11.00
N SER A 193 -4.72 15.77 -11.37
CA SER A 193 -4.08 16.86 -10.61
C SER A 193 -4.60 16.94 -9.18
N ASP A 194 -5.91 16.84 -8.99
CA ASP A 194 -6.55 16.92 -7.67
C ASP A 194 -6.20 15.70 -6.81
N ASP A 195 -6.02 14.52 -7.41
CA ASP A 195 -5.55 13.31 -6.72
C ASP A 195 -4.13 13.51 -6.17
N HIS A 196 -3.20 14.02 -6.98
CA HIS A 196 -1.85 14.40 -6.53
C HIS A 196 -1.89 15.44 -5.41
N LYS A 197 -2.66 16.51 -5.58
CA LYS A 197 -2.80 17.55 -4.54
C LYS A 197 -3.36 16.98 -3.25
N THR A 198 -4.35 16.09 -3.34
CA THR A 198 -4.95 15.43 -2.18
C THR A 198 -3.93 14.55 -1.48
N ALA A 199 -3.16 13.73 -2.22
CA ALA A 199 -2.08 12.94 -1.67
C ALA A 199 -1.02 13.82 -0.96
N GLY A 200 -0.58 14.90 -1.60
CA GLY A 200 0.36 15.86 -1.02
C GLY A 200 -0.15 16.52 0.27
N GLN A 201 -1.43 16.90 0.32
CA GLN A 201 -2.05 17.43 1.54
C GLN A 201 -2.12 16.38 2.66
N LEU A 202 -2.47 15.14 2.34
CA LEU A 202 -2.57 14.05 3.31
C LEU A 202 -1.19 13.68 3.86
N LEU A 203 -0.16 13.57 3.00
CA LEU A 203 1.23 13.34 3.42
C LEU A 203 1.72 14.43 4.37
N PHE A 204 1.50 15.70 4.02
CA PHE A 204 1.87 16.82 4.90
C PHE A 204 1.11 16.76 6.23
N SER A 205 -0.19 16.50 6.21
CA SER A 205 -1.01 16.39 7.43
C SER A 205 -0.55 15.23 8.32
N LEU A 206 -0.16 14.10 7.72
CA LEU A 206 0.34 12.91 8.41
C LEU A 206 1.76 13.10 8.97
N SER A 207 2.59 13.93 8.32
CA SER A 207 3.95 14.26 8.77
C SER A 207 3.98 14.97 10.12
N LYS A 208 2.91 15.71 10.47
CA LYS A 208 2.84 16.61 11.63
C LYS A 208 3.94 17.68 11.64
N ALA A 209 4.59 17.92 10.50
CA ALA A 209 5.57 18.98 10.38
C ALA A 209 4.94 20.34 10.64
N SER A 210 5.65 21.21 11.36
CA SER A 210 5.16 22.55 11.70
C SER A 210 5.18 23.53 10.53
N LYS A 211 5.90 23.20 9.46
CA LYS A 211 6.08 24.03 8.28
C LYS A 211 5.79 23.20 7.04
N ASP A 212 4.91 23.72 6.20
CA ASP A 212 4.60 23.14 4.89
C ASP A 212 5.81 23.28 3.95
N PRO A 213 6.42 22.18 3.47
CA PRO A 213 7.59 22.23 2.60
C PRO A 213 7.23 22.51 1.13
N ARG A 214 5.94 22.45 0.77
CA ARG A 214 5.50 22.57 -0.62
C ARG A 214 5.64 23.98 -1.18
N SER A 215 5.92 24.07 -2.47
CA SER A 215 6.14 25.34 -3.15
C SER A 215 4.83 25.87 -3.72
N LYS A 216 4.56 27.16 -3.50
CA LYS A 216 3.39 27.82 -4.11
C LYS A 216 3.58 28.14 -5.59
N VAL A 217 4.82 28.08 -6.08
CA VAL A 217 5.20 28.48 -7.44
C VAL A 217 6.24 27.50 -7.97
N TYR A 218 5.97 26.94 -9.15
CA TYR A 218 6.87 26.06 -9.88
C TYR A 218 7.26 26.67 -11.22
N ASP A 219 8.42 26.29 -11.75
CA ASP A 219 8.84 26.73 -13.08
C ASP A 219 8.00 26.02 -14.16
N VAL A 220 7.42 26.82 -15.05
CA VAL A 220 6.53 26.32 -16.13
C VAL A 220 7.24 26.23 -17.47
N ARG A 221 8.43 26.81 -17.62
CA ARG A 221 9.06 27.02 -18.94
C ARG A 221 9.27 25.70 -19.69
N GLY A 222 9.79 24.69 -19.01
CA GLY A 222 10.04 23.36 -19.59
C GLY A 222 8.76 22.69 -20.08
N ILE A 223 7.71 22.69 -19.26
CA ILE A 223 6.42 22.02 -19.54
C ILE A 223 5.66 22.76 -20.65
N LEU A 224 5.75 24.08 -20.70
CA LEU A 224 5.14 24.88 -21.77
C LEU A 224 5.84 24.67 -23.13
N ALA A 225 7.16 24.53 -23.12
CA ALA A 225 7.95 24.24 -24.33
C ALA A 225 7.72 22.80 -24.84
N HIS A 226 7.43 21.87 -23.94
CA HIS A 226 7.35 20.43 -24.22
C HIS A 226 6.07 19.81 -23.64
N PRO A 227 4.87 20.16 -24.14
CA PRO A 227 3.61 19.68 -23.58
C PRO A 227 3.34 18.19 -23.81
N ASP A 228 3.70 17.67 -24.99
CA ASP A 228 3.31 16.31 -25.38
C ASP A 228 4.41 15.30 -25.13
N THR A 229 5.67 15.71 -25.23
CA THR A 229 6.85 14.85 -25.11
C THR A 229 8.02 15.64 -24.57
N MET A 230 8.71 15.10 -23.57
CA MET A 230 9.93 15.67 -23.00
C MET A 230 10.97 14.58 -22.75
N THR A 231 12.22 15.00 -22.56
CA THR A 231 13.30 14.11 -22.15
C THR A 231 13.34 14.03 -20.63
N ASP A 232 13.31 12.82 -20.09
CA ASP A 232 13.56 12.56 -18.68
C ASP A 232 15.05 12.78 -18.38
N SER A 233 15.33 13.65 -17.42
CA SER A 233 16.70 13.99 -17.02
C SER A 233 17.45 12.86 -16.33
N ALA A 234 16.75 11.90 -15.71
CA ALA A 234 17.39 10.77 -15.03
C ALA A 234 17.90 9.72 -16.03
N THR A 235 17.10 9.44 -17.07
CA THR A 235 17.39 8.35 -18.02
C THR A 235 17.88 8.81 -19.38
N GLY A 236 17.64 10.07 -19.75
CA GLY A 236 17.81 10.57 -21.12
C GLY A 236 16.74 10.07 -22.10
N LEU A 237 15.73 9.32 -21.65
CA LEU A 237 14.68 8.80 -22.50
C LEU A 237 13.65 9.88 -22.85
N SER A 238 13.19 9.87 -24.10
CA SER A 238 12.08 10.72 -24.53
C SER A 238 10.76 9.97 -24.31
N ALA A 239 9.85 10.57 -23.54
CA ALA A 239 8.55 9.99 -23.23
C ALA A 239 7.49 11.10 -23.16
N ARG A 240 6.21 10.71 -23.07
CA ARG A 240 5.12 11.67 -22.94
C ARG A 240 5.32 12.52 -21.68
N THR A 241 5.10 13.82 -21.75
CA THR A 241 5.37 14.74 -20.63
C THR A 241 4.61 14.36 -19.37
N VAL A 242 3.36 13.90 -19.51
CA VAL A 242 2.56 13.33 -18.40
C VAL A 242 3.27 12.13 -17.77
N ALA A 243 3.78 11.20 -18.58
CA ALA A 243 4.49 10.02 -18.09
C ALA A 243 5.80 10.38 -17.37
N VAL A 244 6.53 11.39 -17.88
CA VAL A 244 7.74 11.91 -17.23
C VAL A 244 7.42 12.59 -15.91
N ALA A 245 6.29 13.31 -15.81
CA ALA A 245 5.86 13.92 -14.56
C ALA A 245 5.59 12.86 -13.47
N GLU A 246 4.86 11.80 -13.82
CA GLU A 246 4.52 10.70 -12.91
C GLU A 246 5.75 9.93 -12.42
N ILE A 247 6.66 9.54 -13.33
CA ILE A 247 7.86 8.80 -12.91
C ILE A 247 8.84 9.67 -12.12
N THR A 248 8.90 10.98 -12.42
CA THR A 248 9.71 11.93 -11.65
C THR A 248 9.15 12.08 -10.24
N CYS A 249 7.83 12.18 -10.10
CA CYS A 249 7.17 12.16 -8.80
C CYS A 249 7.56 10.92 -8.00
N ALA A 250 7.39 9.73 -8.59
CA ALA A 250 7.72 8.48 -7.93
C ALA A 250 9.20 8.41 -7.51
N ARG A 251 10.13 8.86 -8.35
CA ARG A 251 11.56 8.88 -8.04
C ARG A 251 11.89 9.83 -6.89
N GLU A 252 11.28 11.02 -6.86
CA GLU A 252 11.44 11.97 -5.77
C GLU A 252 10.89 11.40 -4.45
N GLU A 253 9.75 10.70 -4.48
CA GLU A 253 9.19 10.00 -3.31
C GLU A 253 10.08 8.86 -2.81
N LEU A 254 10.60 8.02 -3.71
CA LEU A 254 11.55 6.96 -3.36
C LEU A 254 12.84 7.54 -2.76
N SER A 255 13.31 8.66 -3.29
CA SER A 255 14.48 9.37 -2.74
C SER A 255 14.21 9.88 -1.33
N ALA A 256 13.01 10.41 -1.06
CA ALA A 256 12.63 10.88 0.27
C ALA A 256 12.60 9.73 1.30
N MET A 257 12.12 8.55 0.90
CA MET A 257 12.10 7.35 1.76
C MET A 257 13.49 6.73 1.99
N THR A 258 14.40 6.88 1.03
CA THR A 258 15.77 6.36 1.15
C THR A 258 16.59 7.16 2.17
N ALA A 259 16.34 8.47 2.27
CA ALA A 259 16.93 9.32 3.30
C ALA A 259 16.57 8.85 4.72
N GLU A 260 15.30 8.48 4.95
CA GLU A 260 14.82 7.92 6.23
C GLU A 260 15.55 6.61 6.60
N THR A 261 15.70 5.71 5.62
CA THR A 261 16.26 4.37 5.86
C THR A 261 17.74 4.42 6.26
N SER A 262 18.46 5.42 5.74
CA SER A 262 19.89 5.62 6.01
C SER A 262 20.15 6.10 7.44
N GLU A 263 19.27 6.91 8.01
CA GLU A 263 19.40 7.43 9.38
C GLU A 263 19.04 6.38 10.44
N ASN A 264 18.07 5.50 10.15
CA ASN A 264 17.66 4.43 11.07
C ASN A 264 18.68 3.28 11.16
N THR A 265 19.50 3.07 10.12
CA THR A 265 20.53 2.01 10.12
C THR A 265 21.67 2.32 11.12
N ALA A 266 21.91 3.60 11.42
CA ALA A 266 22.92 4.01 12.39
C ALA A 266 22.51 3.73 13.85
N ASP A 267 21.22 3.61 14.14
CA ASP A 267 20.70 3.37 15.50
C ASP A 267 20.56 1.86 15.81
N SER A 268 20.27 1.03 14.80
CA SER A 268 20.22 -0.43 14.96
C SER A 268 21.60 -1.07 15.21
N ASP A 269 22.67 -0.44 14.72
CA ASP A 269 24.07 -0.88 14.91
C ASP A 269 24.61 -0.57 16.32
N ALA A 270 23.94 0.32 17.07
CA ALA A 270 24.26 0.66 18.45
C ALA A 270 23.55 -0.26 19.46
N ALA A 271 22.37 -0.79 19.10
CA ALA A 271 21.62 -1.73 19.94
C ALA A 271 22.18 -3.16 19.92
N ASP A 272 22.88 -3.56 18.85
CA ASP A 272 23.48 -4.91 18.71
C ASP A 272 24.85 -5.05 19.42
N ARG A 273 25.50 -3.93 19.77
CA ARG A 273 26.85 -3.95 20.39
C ARG A 273 26.88 -4.10 21.92
N THR A 274 25.73 -4.23 22.59
CA THR A 274 25.69 -4.41 24.05
C THR A 274 25.68 -5.85 24.53
N HIS A 275 25.80 -6.84 23.65
CA HIS A 275 25.80 -8.25 24.07
C HIS A 275 27.06 -9.00 23.61
N THR A 276 28.21 -8.74 24.24
CA THR A 276 29.31 -9.72 24.50
C THR A 276 30.55 -9.02 25.07
N ASP A 277 30.73 -9.07 26.39
CA ASP A 277 31.89 -9.76 27.01
C ASP A 277 31.93 -9.48 28.51
N SER A 278 31.61 -10.50 29.30
CA SER A 278 32.01 -10.60 30.71
C SER A 278 31.98 -12.08 31.08
N VAL A 279 33.05 -12.77 30.73
CA VAL A 279 33.36 -14.12 31.21
C VAL A 279 34.11 -14.00 32.53
N ASP A 280 33.72 -14.87 33.49
CA ASP A 280 34.40 -15.29 34.73
C ASP A 280 34.33 -14.32 35.95
N THR A 281 34.01 -14.72 37.20
CA THR A 281 33.71 -16.00 37.89
C THR A 281 33.09 -15.66 39.26
N ALA A 282 32.08 -16.42 39.75
CA ALA A 282 31.99 -16.95 41.13
C ALA A 282 30.54 -17.14 41.66
N ALA A 283 30.25 -18.41 41.97
CA ALA A 283 29.51 -18.92 43.13
C ALA A 283 28.14 -18.31 43.54
N SER A 284 27.12 -19.18 43.43
CA SER A 284 26.06 -19.45 44.41
C SER A 284 25.24 -18.27 44.94
N SER A 285 23.97 -18.19 44.54
CA SER A 285 22.80 -18.31 45.41
C SER A 285 21.54 -18.24 44.58
N ALA A 286 20.60 -19.14 44.87
CA ALA A 286 19.26 -19.10 44.32
C ALA A 286 18.55 -17.83 44.80
N ASP A 287 18.05 -17.03 43.87
CA ASP A 287 16.86 -16.22 44.10
C ASP A 287 16.02 -16.13 42.84
N THR A 288 14.79 -16.61 42.96
CA THR A 288 13.78 -16.58 41.90
C THR A 288 13.17 -15.19 41.90
N SER A 289 13.71 -14.29 41.09
CA SER A 289 13.02 -13.07 40.69
C SER A 289 12.77 -13.14 39.19
N ALA A 290 11.54 -13.49 38.84
CA ALA A 290 11.04 -13.44 37.48
C ALA A 290 11.17 -12.01 36.95
N SER A 291 12.14 -11.80 36.05
CA SER A 291 12.25 -10.59 35.24
C SER A 291 11.08 -10.57 34.27
N SER A 292 10.03 -9.85 34.63
CA SER A 292 8.84 -9.58 33.81
C SER A 292 9.05 -8.43 32.83
N THR A 293 10.30 -8.01 32.60
CA THR A 293 10.64 -6.80 31.84
C THR A 293 11.01 -7.09 30.38
N ASP A 294 11.42 -8.32 30.02
CA ASP A 294 11.77 -8.67 28.63
C ASP A 294 10.55 -8.91 27.72
N THR A 295 9.47 -9.46 28.26
CA THR A 295 8.25 -9.75 27.46
C THR A 295 7.55 -8.47 27.02
N SER A 296 7.61 -7.39 27.80
CA SER A 296 6.99 -6.11 27.44
C SER A 296 7.82 -5.33 26.41
N LEU A 297 9.15 -5.41 26.48
CA LEU A 297 10.08 -4.88 25.48
C LEU A 297 9.94 -5.63 24.14
N GLY A 298 9.87 -6.95 24.16
CA GLY A 298 9.66 -7.76 22.94
C GLY A 298 8.30 -7.51 22.28
N ALA A 299 7.23 -7.36 23.07
CA ALA A 299 5.90 -7.07 22.54
C ALA A 299 5.78 -5.66 21.95
N THR A 300 6.45 -4.67 22.55
CA THR A 300 6.44 -3.28 22.05
C THR A 300 7.26 -3.12 20.78
N THR A 301 8.43 -3.77 20.68
CA THR A 301 9.24 -3.78 19.45
C THR A 301 8.53 -4.52 18.31
N ALA A 302 7.86 -5.64 18.59
CA ALA A 302 7.07 -6.36 17.57
C ALA A 302 5.89 -5.53 17.04
N ALA A 303 5.19 -4.81 17.93
CA ALA A 303 4.11 -3.91 17.54
C ALA A 303 4.62 -2.71 16.70
N ALA A 304 5.75 -2.13 17.09
CA ALA A 304 6.39 -1.04 16.34
C ALA A 304 6.83 -1.50 14.93
N ASN A 305 7.46 -2.67 14.81
CA ASN A 305 7.86 -3.25 13.53
C ASN A 305 6.65 -3.56 12.64
N THR A 306 5.55 -4.04 13.23
CA THR A 306 4.29 -4.26 12.49
C THR A 306 3.75 -2.95 11.93
N GLN A 307 3.74 -1.88 12.73
CA GLN A 307 3.24 -0.57 12.28
C GLN A 307 4.15 0.10 11.24
N ARG A 308 5.47 -0.06 11.37
CA ARG A 308 6.45 0.39 10.37
C ARG A 308 6.26 -0.35 9.05
N SER A 309 6.17 -1.68 9.07
CA SER A 309 5.96 -2.48 7.85
C SER A 309 4.63 -2.14 7.17
N LYS A 310 3.57 -1.84 7.93
CA LYS A 310 2.29 -1.38 7.37
C LYS A 310 2.44 -0.02 6.69
N THR A 311 3.14 0.91 7.34
CA THR A 311 3.45 2.24 6.77
C THR A 311 4.20 2.10 5.46
N LEU A 312 5.27 1.30 5.43
CA LEU A 312 6.06 1.07 4.23
C LEU A 312 5.23 0.45 3.10
N ARG A 313 4.36 -0.53 3.38
CA ARG A 313 3.46 -1.07 2.35
C ARG A 313 2.54 0.01 1.77
N THR A 314 1.93 0.82 2.63
CA THR A 314 1.03 1.88 2.20
C THR A 314 1.72 2.95 1.36
N LEU A 315 2.92 3.36 1.77
CA LEU A 315 3.73 4.31 0.99
C LEU A 315 4.21 3.68 -0.32
N SER A 316 4.63 2.40 -0.29
CA SER A 316 4.96 1.66 -1.51
C SER A 316 3.79 1.58 -2.48
N ASP A 317 2.56 1.42 -1.99
CA ASP A 317 1.38 1.38 -2.85
C ASP A 317 1.10 2.74 -3.49
N LEU A 318 1.20 3.83 -2.73
CA LEU A 318 1.07 5.18 -3.26
C LEU A 318 2.08 5.44 -4.39
N VAL A 319 3.37 5.23 -4.11
CA VAL A 319 4.45 5.49 -5.07
C VAL A 319 4.33 4.60 -6.30
N ALA A 320 4.04 3.31 -6.11
CA ALA A 320 3.86 2.38 -7.22
C ALA A 320 2.64 2.74 -8.08
N SER A 321 1.60 3.38 -7.53
CA SER A 321 0.49 3.87 -8.33
C SER A 321 0.92 4.94 -9.35
N ARG A 322 1.87 5.82 -8.98
CA ARG A 322 2.47 6.82 -9.88
C ARG A 322 3.31 6.17 -10.96
N ILE A 323 4.10 5.16 -10.60
CA ILE A 323 4.90 4.37 -11.55
C ILE A 323 3.98 3.66 -12.55
N SER A 324 2.90 3.03 -12.09
CA SER A 324 1.90 2.36 -12.93
C SER A 324 1.17 3.34 -13.87
N LEU A 325 0.89 4.57 -13.41
CA LEU A 325 0.38 5.65 -14.27
C LEU A 325 1.39 6.04 -15.33
N ALA A 326 2.67 6.21 -14.97
CA ALA A 326 3.73 6.50 -15.94
C ALA A 326 3.79 5.44 -17.06
N PHE A 327 3.71 4.15 -16.71
CA PHE A 327 3.66 3.07 -17.69
C PHE A 327 2.41 3.11 -18.58
N THR A 328 1.26 3.43 -18.01
CA THR A 328 0.01 3.60 -18.74
C THR A 328 0.11 4.73 -19.76
N TYR A 329 0.84 5.80 -19.43
CA TYR A 329 1.14 6.90 -20.34
C TYR A 329 2.34 6.65 -21.26
N GLY A 330 2.89 5.44 -21.27
CA GLY A 330 3.91 5.00 -22.22
C GLY A 330 5.35 5.19 -21.78
N TYR A 331 5.61 5.43 -20.48
CA TYR A 331 6.97 5.35 -19.95
C TYR A 331 7.46 3.88 -20.00
N PRO A 332 8.74 3.62 -20.35
CA PRO A 332 9.21 2.24 -20.46
C PRO A 332 9.31 1.53 -19.10
N ALA A 333 8.84 0.28 -19.04
CA ALA A 333 8.82 -0.53 -17.82
C ALA A 333 10.03 -1.48 -17.67
N PHE A 334 11.08 -1.34 -18.48
CA PHE A 334 12.28 -2.19 -18.37
C PHE A 334 13.24 -1.68 -17.29
N ASP A 335 14.06 -2.56 -16.74
CA ASP A 335 14.87 -2.30 -15.55
C ASP A 335 15.78 -1.07 -15.68
N HIS A 336 16.48 -0.89 -16.81
CA HIS A 336 17.34 0.28 -17.01
C HIS A 336 16.58 1.63 -16.93
N ALA A 337 15.30 1.67 -17.32
CA ALA A 337 14.50 2.90 -17.20
C ALA A 337 14.11 3.21 -15.74
N LEU A 338 14.03 2.18 -14.90
CA LEU A 338 13.52 2.28 -13.52
C LEU A 338 14.60 2.38 -12.45
N PHE A 339 15.73 1.70 -12.63
CA PHE A 339 16.81 1.60 -11.65
C PHE A 339 18.02 2.50 -11.97
N SER A 340 17.80 3.54 -12.78
CA SER A 340 18.81 4.57 -13.12
C SER A 340 18.81 5.75 -12.16
#